data_AF-A0A5P9HLU1-F1
#
_entry.id   AF-A0A5P9HLU1-F1
#
_cell.length_a   1.000
_cell.length_b   1.000
_cell.length_c   1.000
_cell.angle_alpha   90.00
_cell.angle_beta   90.00
_cell.angle_gamma   90.00
#
_symmetry.space_group_name_H-M   'P 1'
#
loop_
_entity.id
_entity.type
_entity.pdbx_description
1 polymer ?
#
loop_
_entity_poly.entity_id
_entity_poly.type
_entity_poly.pdbx_seq_one_letter_code
_entity_poly.pdbx_strand_id
1 'polypeptide(L)'
;MANIQILHDRERFREMLSYAVSRENLWGNIDVIARDGVPGLLLVVLDQHDMPNRVSSEVAHECYGDALAELGDLLDELNPDFRPLSHL
;
A
#
# COMPACT_ATOMS: atom_id res chain seq x y z
N MET A 1 -0.97 -21.32 10.90
CA MET A 1 -0.48 -19.99 10.47
C MET A 1 -0.91 -19.84 9.02
N ALA A 2 -1.78 -18.88 8.72
CA ALA A 2 -2.14 -18.60 7.34
C ALA A 2 -0.91 -17.98 6.65
N ASN A 3 -0.51 -18.54 5.52
CA ASN A 3 0.54 -17.95 4.70
C ASN A 3 -0.11 -16.78 3.97
N ILE A 4 0.05 -15.56 4.49
CA ILE A 4 -0.39 -14.35 3.79
C ILE A 4 0.54 -14.22 2.58
N GLN A 5 -0.01 -14.33 1.38
CA GLN A 5 0.77 -14.16 0.15
C GLN A 5 0.75 -12.68 -0.23
N ILE A 6 1.94 -12.12 -0.49
CA ILE A 6 2.10 -10.79 -1.07
C ILE A 6 2.16 -10.97 -2.59
N LEU A 7 1.17 -10.43 -3.28
CA LEU A 7 1.19 -10.27 -4.72
C LEU A 7 2.01 -9.02 -5.06
N HIS A 8 3.15 -9.23 -5.71
CA HIS A 8 3.98 -8.18 -6.28
C HIS A 8 3.40 -7.78 -7.64
N ASP A 9 2.53 -6.77 -7.63
CA ASP A 9 1.85 -6.26 -8.83
C ASP A 9 1.61 -4.75 -8.67
N ARG A 10 2.53 -3.97 -9.24
CA ARG A 10 2.53 -2.50 -9.11
C ARG A 10 1.30 -1.85 -9.76
N GLU A 11 0.83 -2.37 -10.89
CA GLU A 11 -0.35 -1.80 -11.57
C GLU A 11 -1.59 -2.01 -10.71
N ARG A 12 -1.78 -3.23 -10.22
CA ARG A 12 -2.89 -3.56 -9.33
C ARG A 12 -2.81 -2.82 -8.00
N PHE A 13 -1.62 -2.62 -7.45
CA PHE A 13 -1.42 -1.77 -6.28
C PHE A 13 -1.95 -0.36 -6.53
N ARG A 14 -1.60 0.25 -7.67
CA ARG A 14 -2.04 1.60 -8.04
C ARG A 14 -3.56 1.68 -8.22
N GLU A 15 -4.17 0.68 -8.85
CA GLU A 15 -5.63 0.59 -8.99
C GLU A 15 -6.33 0.51 -7.64
N MET A 16 -5.84 -0.35 -6.74
CA MET A 16 -6.38 -0.51 -5.39
C MET A 16 -6.20 0.75 -4.54
N LEU A 17 -5.05 1.42 -4.66
CA LEU A 17 -4.76 2.67 -3.98
C LEU A 17 -5.73 3.76 -4.42
N SER A 18 -5.89 3.94 -5.73
CA SER A 18 -6.83 4.88 -6.33
C SER A 18 -8.27 4.63 -5.86
N TYR A 19 -8.69 3.36 -5.84
CA TYR A 19 -10.00 2.97 -5.31
C TYR A 19 -10.15 3.33 -3.83
N ALA A 20 -9.17 3.02 -2.98
CA ALA A 20 -9.21 3.31 -1.55
C ALA A 20 -9.27 4.82 -1.25
N VAL A 21 -8.53 5.63 -2.02
CA VAL A 21 -8.59 7.10 -1.97
C VAL A 21 -9.99 7.59 -2.36
N SER A 22 -10.57 7.07 -3.45
CA SER A 22 -11.91 7.48 -3.91
C SER A 22 -13.04 7.15 -2.91
N ARG A 23 -12.81 6.15 -2.06
CA ARG A 23 -13.74 5.70 -1.02
C ARG A 23 -13.46 6.34 0.32
N GLU A 24 -12.42 7.17 0.43
CA GLU A 24 -11.92 7.78 1.66
C GLU A 24 -11.82 6.72 2.78
N ASN A 25 -11.20 5.58 2.45
CA ASN A 25 -10.98 4.46 3.34
C ASN A 25 -9.57 3.89 3.15
N LEU A 26 -8.59 4.77 3.22
CA LEU A 26 -7.20 4.42 2.92
C LEU A 26 -6.53 3.68 4.09
N TRP A 27 -6.60 4.27 5.28
CA TRP A 27 -5.79 3.86 6.43
C TRP A 27 -6.14 2.49 7.01
N GLY A 28 -7.36 1.99 6.76
CA GLY A 28 -7.74 0.63 7.15
C GLY A 28 -7.08 -0.47 6.30
N ASN A 29 -6.51 -0.10 5.16
CA ASN A 29 -6.09 -1.03 4.11
C ASN A 29 -4.60 -0.95 3.78
N ILE A 30 -3.84 0.02 4.33
CA ILE A 30 -2.40 0.17 4.05
C ILE A 30 -1.57 -0.37 5.21
N ASP A 31 -0.52 -1.12 4.89
CA ASP A 31 0.49 -1.58 5.83
C ASP A 31 1.89 -1.47 5.19
N VAL A 32 2.93 -1.40 6.03
CA VAL A 32 4.34 -1.47 5.58
C VAL A 32 4.98 -2.67 6.24
N ILE A 33 5.26 -3.69 5.43
CA ILE A 33 5.72 -5.00 5.92
C ILE A 33 7.07 -5.38 5.35
N ALA A 34 7.77 -6.29 6.03
CA ALA A 34 9.02 -6.83 5.52
C ALA A 34 8.79 -7.63 4.22
N ARG A 35 9.74 -7.52 3.29
CA ARG A 35 9.73 -8.29 2.04
C ARG A 35 10.02 -9.77 2.32
N ASP A 36 9.20 -10.64 1.75
CA ASP A 36 9.38 -12.08 1.86
C ASP A 36 10.76 -12.51 1.34
N GLY A 37 11.49 -13.28 2.15
CA GLY A 37 12.80 -13.81 1.81
C GLY A 37 13.96 -12.80 1.83
N VAL A 38 13.70 -11.52 2.14
CA VAL A 38 14.75 -10.48 2.18
C VAL A 38 14.63 -9.63 3.45
N PRO A 39 15.21 -10.08 4.58
CA PRO A 39 15.21 -9.32 5.83
C PRO A 39 15.84 -7.95 5.68
N GLY A 40 15.24 -6.92 6.29
CA GLY A 40 15.72 -5.54 6.25
C GLY A 40 15.15 -4.70 5.11
N LEU A 41 14.44 -5.31 4.17
CA LEU A 41 13.67 -4.58 3.15
C LEU A 41 12.19 -4.54 3.51
N LEU A 42 11.58 -3.39 3.29
CA LEU A 42 10.18 -3.07 3.55
C LEU A 42 9.44 -2.83 2.23
N LEU A 43 8.14 -3.15 2.23
CA LEU A 43 7.22 -2.94 1.12
C LEU A 43 5.96 -2.23 1.64
N VAL A 44 5.45 -1.28 0.87
CA VAL A 44 4.09 -0.78 1.06
C VAL A 44 3.13 -1.80 0.46
N VAL A 45 2.14 -2.22 1.25
CA VAL A 45 1.12 -3.18 0.83
C VAL A 45 -0.29 -2.66 1.10
N LEU A 46 -1.20 -3.07 0.24
CA LEU A 46 -2.63 -2.88 0.37
C LEU A 46 -3.30 -4.23 0.69
N ASP A 47 -4.16 -4.23 1.70
CA ASP A 47 -5.02 -5.33 2.10
C ASP A 47 -6.47 -4.93 1.79
N GLN A 48 -7.21 -5.79 1.08
CA GLN A 48 -8.63 -5.60 0.86
C GLN A 48 -9.35 -6.86 1.31
N HIS A 49 -10.42 -6.69 2.10
CA HIS A 49 -11.16 -7.79 2.70
C HIS A 49 -11.64 -8.83 1.68
N ASP A 50 -11.92 -8.43 0.43
CA ASP A 50 -12.42 -9.30 -0.64
C ASP A 50 -11.30 -10.02 -1.42
N MET A 51 -10.04 -9.80 -1.08
CA MET A 51 -8.88 -10.35 -1.77
C MET A 51 -8.10 -11.32 -0.87
N PRO A 52 -7.71 -12.50 -1.37
CA PRO A 52 -6.96 -13.47 -0.58
C PRO A 52 -5.52 -13.07 -0.30
N ASN A 53 -5.00 -12.09 -1.06
CA ASN A 53 -3.60 -11.68 -1.07
C ASN A 53 -3.49 -10.18 -0.82
N ARG A 54 -2.43 -9.78 -0.12
CA ARG A 54 -1.99 -8.38 -0.05
C ARG A 54 -1.31 -8.02 -1.37
N VAL A 55 -1.42 -6.78 -1.82
CA VAL A 55 -0.77 -6.32 -3.06
C VAL A 55 0.27 -5.28 -2.72
N SER A 56 1.48 -5.36 -3.29
CA SER A 56 2.59 -4.44 -2.98
C SER A 56 2.91 -3.47 -4.13
N SER A 57 3.50 -2.32 -3.80
CA SER A 57 4.07 -1.39 -4.80
C SER A 57 5.27 -1.93 -5.59
N GLU A 58 5.80 -3.11 -5.19
CA GLU A 58 7.04 -3.76 -5.67
C GLU A 58 8.35 -3.04 -5.32
N VAL A 59 8.26 -1.77 -4.90
CA VAL A 59 9.41 -0.98 -4.51
C VAL A 59 9.80 -1.33 -3.08
N ALA A 60 11.04 -1.78 -2.92
CA ALA A 60 11.59 -2.17 -1.63
C ALA A 60 12.41 -1.03 -1.02
N HIS A 61 12.23 -0.82 0.28
CA HIS A 61 12.85 0.27 1.03
C HIS A 61 13.62 -0.25 2.23
N GLU A 62 14.70 0.42 2.61
CA GLU A 62 15.50 0.02 3.78
C GLU A 62 14.95 0.61 5.09
N CYS A 63 14.11 1.65 5.01
CA CYS A 63 13.51 2.27 6.18
C CYS A 63 12.04 2.67 5.95
N TYR A 64 11.30 2.80 7.05
CA TYR A 64 9.89 3.19 7.02
C TYR A 64 9.69 4.60 6.43
N GLY A 65 10.66 5.50 6.60
CA GLY A 65 10.59 6.86 6.07
C GLY A 65 10.47 6.87 4.55
N ASP A 66 11.32 6.09 3.87
CA ASP A 66 11.31 6.01 2.40
C ASP A 66 10.05 5.32 1.86
N ALA A 67 9.60 4.27 2.54
CA ALA A 67 8.35 3.57 2.19
C ALA A 67 7.13 4.51 2.31
N LEU A 68 7.07 5.31 3.37
CA LEU A 68 5.99 6.27 3.56
C LEU A 68 6.11 7.49 2.63
N ALA A 69 7.33 7.89 2.25
CA ALA A 69 7.56 8.94 1.27
C ALA A 69 7.06 8.51 -0.13
N GLU A 70 7.37 7.28 -0.56
CA GLU A 70 6.83 6.72 -1.82
C GLU A 70 5.30 6.71 -1.80
N LEU A 71 4.70 6.26 -0.69
CA LEU A 71 3.25 6.30 -0.54
C LEU A 71 2.71 7.73 -0.64
N GLY A 72 3.37 8.70 -0.01
CA GLY A 72 3.03 10.12 -0.09
C GLY A 72 3.01 10.63 -1.53
N ASP A 73 4.07 10.36 -2.29
CA ASP A 73 4.18 10.76 -3.70
C ASP A 73 3.03 10.17 -4.54
N LEU A 74 2.69 8.88 -4.32
CA LEU A 74 1.58 8.22 -5.00
C LEU A 74 0.22 8.83 -4.62
N LEU A 75 0.05 9.24 -3.37
CA LEU A 75 -1.17 9.90 -2.90
C LEU A 75 -1.31 11.31 -3.47
N ASP A 76 -0.22 12.06 -3.60
CA ASP A 76 -0.23 13.39 -4.23
C ASP A 76 -0.65 13.30 -5.70
N GLU A 77 -0.23 12.25 -6.41
CA GLU A 77 -0.70 11.98 -7.78
C GLU A 77 -2.19 11.61 -7.86
N LEU A 78 -2.69 10.81 -6.91
CA LEU A 78 -4.06 10.27 -6.93
C LEU A 78 -5.10 11.17 -6.26
N ASN A 79 -4.66 12.07 -5.38
CA ASN A 79 -5.50 13.00 -4.62
C ASN A 79 -4.91 14.42 -4.64
N PRO A 80 -4.79 15.05 -5.84
CA PRO A 80 -4.13 16.36 -5.98
C PRO A 80 -4.83 17.50 -5.23
N ASP A 81 -6.12 17.30 -4.89
CA ASP A 81 -6.92 18.27 -4.13
C ASP A 81 -6.79 18.10 -2.61
N PHE A 82 -5.96 17.16 -2.14
CA PHE A 82 -5.73 16.86 -0.72
C PHE A 82 -7.03 16.63 0.08
N ARG A 83 -8.01 15.95 -0.55
CA ARG A 83 -9.25 15.57 0.11
C ARG A 83 -8.98 14.61 1.27
N PRO A 84 -9.83 14.58 2.31
CA PRO A 84 -9.70 13.63 3.40
C PRO A 84 -9.56 12.18 2.91
N LEU A 85 -8.65 11.42 3.51
CA LEU A 85 -8.38 10.01 3.15
C LEU A 85 -9.15 9.01 4.02
N SER A 86 -9.92 9.52 4.99
CA SER A 86 -10.76 8.76 5.92
C SER A 86 -11.96 9.60 6.36
N HIS A 87 -13.15 9.00 6.36
CA HIS A 87 -14.28 9.50 7.15
C HIS A 87 -14.04 9.10 8.62
N LEU A 88 -13.79 10.08 9.48
CA LEU A 88 -13.75 9.86 10.94
C LEU A 88 -15.14 9.49 11.49
#